data_AF-C7CD88-F1
#
_entry.id   AF-C7CD88-F1
#
_cell.length_a   1.000
_cell.length_b   1.000
_cell.length_c   1.000
_cell.angle_alpha   90.00
_cell.angle_beta   90.00
_cell.angle_gamma   90.00
#
_symmetry.space_group_name_H-M   'P 1'
#
loop_
_entity.id
_entity.type
_entity.pdbx_description
1 polymer ?
#
loop_
_entity_poly.entity_id
_entity_poly.type
_entity_poly.pdbx_seq_one_letter_code
_entity_poly.pdbx_strand_id
1 'polypeptide(L)' 'MLRRRLLFLLLMAFAGPLVSPLPASAGPAQSYLFGETRFRNACRPPLKYAAGACVRRCPAGFESFRGYCRQRNMMR' A
#
# COMPACT_ATOMS: atom_id res chain seq x y z
N MET A 1 -12.55 53.27 3.26
CA MET A 1 -12.40 52.14 2.28
C MET A 1 -11.21 51.23 2.61
N LEU A 2 -10.01 51.76 2.87
CA LEU A 2 -8.78 50.99 3.16
C LEU A 2 -8.88 50.09 4.41
N ARG A 3 -9.51 50.58 5.48
CA ARG A 3 -9.73 49.85 6.74
C ARG A 3 -10.56 48.57 6.58
N ARG A 4 -11.51 48.58 5.63
CA ARG A 4 -12.42 47.44 5.36
C ARG A 4 -11.74 46.35 4.53
N ARG A 5 -10.80 46.73 3.65
CA ARG A 5 -9.96 45.79 2.88
C ARG A 5 -8.95 45.06 3.77
N LEU A 6 -8.38 45.77 4.74
CA LEU A 6 -7.43 45.20 5.71
C LEU A 6 -8.09 44.11 6.58
N LEU A 7 -9.32 44.38 7.03
CA LEU A 7 -10.11 43.43 7.83
C LEU A 7 -10.44 42.15 7.05
N PHE A 8 -10.76 42.27 5.77
CA PHE A 8 -11.03 41.11 4.90
C PHE A 8 -9.79 40.24 4.68
N LEU A 9 -8.61 40.87 4.51
CA LEU A 9 -7.34 40.15 4.37
C LEU A 9 -6.94 39.41 5.65
N LEU A 10 -7.16 40.01 6.82
CA LEU A 10 -6.90 39.39 8.13
C LEU A 10 -7.81 38.19 8.39
N LEU A 11 -9.08 38.26 7.99
CA LEU A 11 -10.04 37.17 8.12
C LEU A 11 -9.70 35.98 7.21
N MET A 12 -9.24 36.22 5.98
CA MET A 12 -8.84 35.16 5.05
C MET A 12 -7.53 34.48 5.44
N ALA A 13 -6.61 35.19 6.11
CA ALA A 13 -5.35 34.62 6.58
C ALA A 13 -5.52 33.62 7.74
N PHE A 14 -6.63 33.67 8.47
CA PHE A 14 -6.90 32.79 9.62
C PHE A 14 -7.69 31.52 9.26
N ALA A 15 -8.17 31.41 8.02
CA ALA A 15 -9.07 30.33 7.58
C ALA A 15 -8.35 29.14 6.91
N GLY A 16 -7.02 29.08 6.89
CA GLY A 16 -6.31 27.91 6.35
C GLY A 16 -4.92 27.71 6.94
N PRO A 17 -4.47 26.48 7.23
CA PRO A 17 -5.11 25.16 7.07
C PRO A 17 -5.12 24.35 8.39
N LEU A 18 -6.30 23.93 8.88
CA LEU A 18 -6.43 22.85 9.88
C LEU A 18 -6.30 21.46 9.20
N VAL A 19 -5.36 21.31 8.27
CA VAL A 19 -5.05 20.02 7.65
C VAL A 19 -3.89 19.42 8.43
N SER A 20 -4.25 18.73 9.52
CA SER A 20 -3.32 17.85 10.22
C SER A 20 -3.08 16.61 9.35
N PRO A 21 -1.84 16.22 9.06
CA PRO A 21 -1.57 14.94 8.43
C PRO A 21 -1.92 13.84 9.44
N LEU A 22 -3.06 13.19 9.27
CA LEU A 22 -3.35 11.97 10.03
C LEU A 22 -2.28 10.92 9.66
N PRO A 23 -1.71 10.21 10.64
CA PRO A 23 -0.81 9.12 10.35
C PRO A 23 -1.58 8.04 9.60
N ALA A 24 -1.13 7.71 8.39
CA ALA A 24 -1.66 6.59 7.63
C ALA A 24 -1.26 5.30 8.37
N SER A 25 -2.22 4.70 9.07
CA SER A 25 -2.04 3.38 9.69
C SER A 25 -2.25 2.33 8.61
N ALA A 26 -1.16 1.68 8.18
CA ALA A 26 -1.26 0.51 7.32
C ALA A 26 -1.83 -0.64 8.16
N GLY A 27 -3.06 -1.06 7.84
CA GLY A 27 -3.70 -2.23 8.46
C GLY A 27 -2.88 -3.53 8.25
N PRO A 28 -3.24 -4.63 8.92
CA PRO A 28 -2.50 -5.88 8.84
C PRO A 28 -2.30 -6.27 7.38
N ALA A 29 -1.04 -6.52 6.99
CA ALA A 29 -0.72 -7.00 5.65
C ALA A 29 -1.54 -8.27 5.40
N GLN A 30 -2.43 -8.21 4.41
CA GLN A 30 -3.33 -9.30 4.04
C GLN A 30 -2.53 -10.46 3.44
N SER A 31 -1.80 -11.19 4.29
CA SER A 31 -1.13 -12.44 3.94
C SER A 31 -2.13 -13.50 3.46
N TYR A 32 -3.42 -13.35 3.79
CA TYR A 32 -4.52 -14.18 3.31
C TYR A 32 -4.82 -14.00 1.81
N LEU A 33 -4.54 -12.84 1.22
CA LEU A 33 -4.66 -12.65 -0.24
C LEU A 33 -3.57 -13.44 -0.98
N PHE A 34 -2.44 -13.65 -0.33
CA PHE A 34 -1.45 -14.67 -0.67
C PHE A 34 -1.88 -16.03 -0.12
N GLY A 35 -3.15 -16.42 -0.33
CA GLY A 35 -3.69 -17.77 -0.12
C GLY A 35 -3.06 -18.74 -1.14
N GLU A 36 -1.78 -18.90 -0.98
CA GLU A 36 -0.71 -19.34 -1.85
C GLU A 36 -0.94 -20.68 -2.57
N THR A 37 -1.56 -21.64 -1.90
CA THR A 37 -1.69 -23.01 -2.44
C THR A 37 -2.66 -23.09 -3.61
N ARG A 38 -3.74 -22.28 -3.60
CA ARG A 38 -4.76 -22.31 -4.66
C ARG A 38 -4.23 -21.76 -5.98
N PHE A 39 -3.24 -20.87 -5.93
CA PHE A 39 -2.73 -20.16 -7.10
C PHE A 39 -1.48 -20.79 -7.73
N ARG A 40 -1.08 -22.00 -7.29
CA ARG A 40 0.02 -22.79 -7.89
C ARG A 40 -0.09 -22.93 -9.40
N ASN A 41 -1.31 -23.11 -9.88
CA ASN A 41 -1.62 -23.33 -11.30
C ASN A 41 -2.27 -22.10 -11.94
N ALA A 42 -2.30 -20.95 -11.24
CA ALA A 42 -2.89 -19.72 -11.80
C ALA A 42 -2.03 -19.13 -12.92
N CYS A 43 -0.72 -19.36 -12.85
CA CYS A 43 0.24 -18.92 -13.86
C CYS A 43 0.74 -20.12 -14.66
N ARG A 44 1.01 -19.90 -15.95
CA ARG A 44 1.67 -20.90 -16.80
C ARG A 44 3.13 -21.04 -16.37
N PRO A 45 3.66 -22.27 -16.19
CA PRO A 45 5.08 -22.47 -15.92
C PRO A 45 5.93 -21.75 -17.00
N PRO A 46 7.04 -21.08 -16.65
CA PRO A 46 7.76 -21.05 -15.37
C PRO A 46 7.40 -19.86 -14.44
N LEU A 47 6.30 -19.17 -14.69
CA LEU A 47 5.89 -17.99 -13.92
C LEU A 47 5.29 -18.39 -12.56
N LYS A 48 5.36 -17.46 -11.59
CA LYS A 48 4.87 -17.64 -10.23
C LYS A 48 3.79 -16.60 -9.94
N TYR A 49 2.72 -17.00 -9.25
CA TYR A 49 1.68 -16.08 -8.82
C TYR A 49 2.11 -15.24 -7.61
N ALA A 50 1.91 -13.92 -7.67
CA ALA A 50 2.12 -12.98 -6.58
C ALA A 50 1.14 -11.79 -6.70
N ALA A 51 0.32 -11.56 -5.67
CA ALA A 51 -0.59 -10.40 -5.57
C ALA A 51 -1.43 -10.12 -6.85
N GLY A 52 -1.98 -11.16 -7.48
CA GLY A 52 -2.79 -11.01 -8.70
C GLY A 52 -2.00 -10.93 -10.00
N ALA A 53 -0.67 -11.00 -9.97
CA ALA A 53 0.18 -10.98 -11.15
C ALA A 53 1.05 -12.24 -11.27
N CYS A 54 1.44 -12.56 -12.51
CA CYS A 54 2.40 -13.63 -12.80
C CYS A 54 3.81 -13.04 -12.95
N VAL A 55 4.70 -13.37 -12.02
CA VAL A 55 6.08 -12.85 -11.96
C VAL A 55 7.10 -13.96 -12.17
N ARG A 56 8.27 -13.62 -12.74
CA ARG A 56 9.39 -14.60 -12.88
C ARG A 56 10.14 -14.81 -11.56
N ARG A 57 10.32 -13.73 -10.78
CA ARG A 57 11.01 -13.71 -9.48
C ARG A 57 10.07 -13.14 -8.41
N CYS A 58 10.14 -13.69 -7.21
CA CYS A 58 9.32 -13.21 -6.09
C CYS A 58 9.86 -11.89 -5.53
N PRO A 59 8.98 -10.96 -5.11
CA PRO A 59 9.37 -9.70 -4.49
C PRO A 59 10.02 -9.92 -3.11
N ALA A 60 10.71 -8.90 -2.60
CA ALA A 60 11.38 -8.95 -1.30
C ALA A 60 10.41 -9.30 -0.17
N GLY A 61 10.87 -10.11 0.79
CA GLY A 61 10.01 -10.66 1.86
C GLY A 61 9.18 -11.88 1.45
N PHE A 62 9.25 -12.31 0.18
CA PHE A 62 8.61 -13.53 -0.30
C PHE A 62 9.64 -14.54 -0.86
N GLU A 63 9.36 -15.83 -0.70
CA GLU A 63 10.12 -16.95 -1.21
C GLU A 63 9.37 -17.63 -2.35
N SER A 64 10.10 -18.12 -3.36
CA SER A 64 9.45 -18.89 -4.42
C SER A 64 9.11 -20.30 -3.98
N PHE A 65 7.85 -20.69 -4.15
CA PHE A 65 7.39 -22.02 -3.81
C PHE A 65 6.41 -22.56 -4.85
N ARG A 66 6.78 -23.66 -5.52
CA ARG A 66 5.94 -24.46 -6.44
C ARG A 66 4.89 -23.66 -7.24
N GLY A 67 5.31 -22.60 -7.95
CA GLY A 67 4.43 -21.83 -8.84
C GLY A 67 3.77 -20.59 -8.24
N TYR A 68 4.12 -20.19 -7.01
CA TYR A 68 3.69 -18.93 -6.41
C TYR A 68 4.77 -18.38 -5.46
N CYS A 69 4.52 -17.18 -4.92
CA CYS A 69 5.39 -16.52 -3.95
C CYS A 69 4.80 -16.59 -2.54
N ARG A 70 5.55 -17.22 -1.63
CA ARG A 70 5.21 -17.41 -0.23
C ARG A 70 5.77 -16.33 0.66
N GLN A 71 5.00 -15.78 1.59
CA GLN A 71 5.59 -14.87 2.57
C GLN A 71 6.68 -15.60 3.37
N ARG A 72 7.90 -15.05 3.38
CA ARG A 72 8.97 -15.56 4.24
C ARG A 72 8.57 -15.31 5.68
N ASN A 73 8.48 -16.37 6.46
CA ASN A 73 8.21 -16.23 7.87
C ASN A 73 9.44 -15.58 8.51
N MET A 74 9.33 -14.31 8.91
CA MET A 74 10.42 -13.50 9.49
C MET A 74 10.67 -13.86 10.97
N MET A 75 10.25 -15.05 11.42
CA MET A 75 10.54 -15.56 12.76
C MET A 75 12.03 -15.95 12.85
N ARG A 76 12.91 -14.97 13.03
CA ARG A 76 14.24 -15.14 13.62
C ARG A 76 14.60 -13.92 14.42
#